data_AF-A0A9F5J1D3-F1
#
_entry.id   AF-A0A9F5J1D3-F1
#
_cell.length_a   1.000
_cell.length_b   1.000
_cell.length_c   1.000
_cell.angle_alpha   90.00
_cell.angle_beta   90.00
_cell.angle_gamma   90.00
#
_symmetry.space_group_name_H-M   'P 1'
#
loop_
_entity.id
_entity.type
_entity.pdbx_description
1 polymer ?
#
loop_
_entity_poly.entity_id
_entity_poly.type
_entity_poly.pdbx_seq_one_letter_code
_entity_poly.pdbx_strand_id
1 'polypeptide(L)'
;MVEMHNYAPANSTQQKLSNWGHLNRKVLSKLNFSIPEDIVRKIAQCTPGVVELVLIPLRQKIEEKQKQAKMMSATSYQDLGMRSILEESNYLDTGYTSKSKPNSTGAYTKDSPGSERGIKGQQNYPMPLQTDANLRLHLAEREQALLASQETIQILQMKIRRLDHLLHLKNVRIDDLTRRLQQADPKRK
;
A
#
# COMPACT_ATOMS: atom_id res chain seq x y z
N MET A 1 -4.71 -7.49 18.98
CA MET A 1 -3.78 -6.53 19.61
C MET A 1 -2.61 -7.30 20.23
N VAL A 2 -1.54 -6.65 20.68
CA VAL A 2 -0.43 -7.34 21.39
C VAL A 2 -0.76 -7.33 22.87
N GLU A 3 -0.81 -8.52 23.48
CA GLU A 3 -1.18 -8.71 24.88
C GLU A 3 0.03 -8.51 25.79
N MET A 4 0.23 -7.28 26.29
CA MET A 4 1.42 -6.89 27.04
C MET A 4 1.63 -7.65 28.36
N HIS A 5 0.56 -8.17 28.97
CA HIS A 5 0.64 -8.97 30.20
C HIS A 5 1.43 -10.28 30.02
N ASN A 6 1.63 -10.73 28.77
CA ASN A 6 2.43 -11.94 28.46
C ASN A 6 3.94 -11.68 28.39
N TYR A 7 4.39 -10.43 28.57
CA TYR A 7 5.78 -10.04 28.42
C TYR A 7 6.27 -9.30 29.69
N ALA A 8 6.66 -10.08 30.70
CA ALA A 8 7.25 -9.51 31.91
C ALA A 8 8.66 -8.96 31.61
N PRO A 9 9.00 -7.72 32.02
CA PRO A 9 10.36 -7.20 31.99
C PRO A 9 11.28 -8.12 32.78
N ALA A 10 12.41 -8.53 32.20
CA ALA A 10 13.30 -9.48 32.84
C ALA A 10 14.76 -9.27 32.47
N ASN A 11 15.63 -9.49 33.46
CA ASN A 11 17.08 -9.45 33.28
C ASN A 11 17.67 -10.83 32.97
N SER A 12 16.94 -11.91 33.29
CA SER A 12 17.34 -13.29 33.00
C SER A 12 17.31 -13.59 31.50
N THR A 13 18.42 -14.11 30.96
CA THR A 13 18.52 -14.56 29.57
C THR A 13 17.44 -15.58 29.22
N GLN A 14 17.14 -16.52 30.11
CA GLN A 14 16.12 -17.55 29.84
C GLN A 14 14.71 -16.95 29.73
N GLN A 15 14.40 -15.95 30.56
CA GLN A 15 13.13 -15.23 30.45
C GLN A 15 13.07 -14.38 29.18
N LYS A 16 14.18 -13.73 28.78
CA LYS A 16 14.27 -13.04 27.49
C LYS A 16 13.98 -13.99 26.33
N LEU A 17 14.59 -15.19 26.31
CA LEU A 17 14.33 -16.21 25.29
C LEU A 17 12.86 -16.64 25.24
N SER A 18 12.24 -16.86 26.40
CA SER A 18 10.82 -17.19 26.49
C SER A 18 9.94 -16.07 25.90
N ASN A 19 10.18 -14.82 26.31
CA ASN A 19 9.47 -13.64 25.80
C ASN A 19 9.62 -13.51 24.27
N TRP A 20 10.85 -13.67 23.74
CA TRP A 20 11.11 -13.63 22.30
C TRP A 20 10.43 -14.78 21.55
N GLY A 21 10.45 -16.00 22.10
CA GLY A 21 9.74 -17.15 21.52
C GLY A 21 8.23 -16.94 21.44
N HIS A 22 7.64 -16.37 22.50
CA HIS A 22 6.23 -15.98 22.50
C HIS A 22 5.92 -14.89 21.47
N LEU A 23 6.76 -13.85 21.39
CA LEU A 23 6.61 -12.77 20.41
C LEU A 23 6.66 -13.32 18.98
N ASN A 24 7.63 -14.18 18.70
CA ASN A 24 7.82 -14.81 17.39
C ASN A 24 6.58 -15.61 16.97
N ARG A 25 6.05 -16.44 17.88
CA ARG A 25 4.89 -17.30 17.59
C ARG A 25 3.56 -16.55 17.54
N LYS A 26 3.34 -15.54 18.38
CA LYS A 26 2.01 -14.90 18.54
C LYS A 26 1.85 -13.59 17.78
N VAL A 27 2.94 -12.87 17.54
CA VAL A 27 2.91 -11.54 16.93
C VAL A 27 3.55 -11.56 15.54
N LEU A 28 4.80 -12.06 15.43
CA LEU A 28 5.54 -12.02 14.17
C LEU A 28 4.94 -12.97 13.12
N SER A 29 4.44 -14.13 13.54
CA SER A 29 3.71 -15.06 12.68
C SER A 29 2.53 -14.40 11.94
N LYS A 30 1.84 -13.44 12.57
CA LYS A 30 0.73 -12.69 11.95
C LYS A 30 1.20 -11.74 10.84
N LEU A 31 2.50 -11.44 10.78
CA LEU A 31 3.14 -10.63 9.74
C LEU A 31 3.84 -11.50 8.69
N ASN A 32 3.64 -12.83 8.72
CA ASN A 32 4.39 -13.80 7.92
C ASN A 32 5.91 -13.63 8.10
N PHE A 33 6.33 -13.31 9.33
CA PHE A 33 7.72 -13.07 9.68
C PHE A 33 8.12 -14.03 10.80
N SER A 34 9.28 -14.66 10.65
CA SER A 34 9.80 -15.63 11.64
C SER A 34 11.28 -15.40 11.88
N ILE A 35 11.66 -15.41 13.15
CA ILE A 35 13.05 -15.26 13.58
C ILE A 35 13.61 -16.64 13.93
N PRO A 36 14.73 -17.07 13.34
CA PRO A 36 15.43 -18.30 13.74
C PRO A 36 15.87 -18.28 15.21
N GLU A 37 15.87 -19.44 15.85
CA GLU A 37 16.14 -19.55 17.30
C GLU A 37 17.59 -19.15 17.67
N ASP A 38 18.55 -19.38 16.78
CA ASP A 38 19.94 -18.94 16.95
C ASP A 38 20.06 -17.41 16.94
N ILE A 39 19.28 -16.72 16.11
CA ILE A 39 19.20 -15.26 16.09
C ILE A 39 18.55 -14.75 17.37
N VAL A 40 17.46 -15.39 17.83
CA VAL A 40 16.82 -15.06 19.12
C VAL A 40 17.82 -15.20 20.28
N ARG A 41 18.66 -16.24 20.28
CA ARG A 41 19.72 -16.40 21.28
C ARG A 41 20.74 -15.26 21.26
N LYS A 42 21.24 -14.89 20.07
CA LYS A 42 22.17 -13.77 19.91
C LYS A 42 21.55 -12.43 20.35
N ILE A 43 20.27 -12.21 20.08
CA ILE A 43 19.54 -11.03 20.54
C ILE A 43 19.42 -11.02 22.08
N ALA A 44 19.08 -12.16 22.70
CA ALA A 44 19.00 -12.27 24.15
C ALA A 44 20.36 -12.03 24.86
N GLN A 45 21.46 -12.32 24.16
CA GLN A 45 22.83 -12.05 24.58
C GLN A 45 23.32 -10.62 24.26
N CYS A 46 22.45 -9.77 23.70
CA CYS A 46 22.79 -8.40 23.28
C CYS A 46 23.98 -8.35 22.31
N THR A 47 24.10 -9.32 21.39
CA THR A 47 25.13 -9.28 20.35
C THR A 47 24.91 -8.05 19.45
N PRO A 48 25.91 -7.15 19.32
CA PRO A 48 25.79 -5.94 18.50
C PRO A 48 25.46 -6.28 17.04
N GLY A 49 24.58 -5.50 16.41
CA GLY A 49 24.22 -5.65 14.99
C GLY A 49 23.18 -6.74 14.70
N VAL A 50 22.90 -7.66 15.63
CA VAL A 50 21.99 -8.79 15.36
C VAL A 50 20.52 -8.39 15.47
N VAL A 51 20.18 -7.48 16.39
CA VAL A 51 18.79 -7.04 16.55
C VAL A 51 18.34 -6.20 15.34
N GLU A 52 19.27 -5.48 14.72
CA GLU A 52 19.08 -4.65 13.53
C GLU A 52 18.71 -5.50 12.31
N LEU A 53 19.32 -6.68 12.16
CA LEU A 53 18.95 -7.67 11.12
C LEU A 53 17.49 -8.10 11.19
N VAL A 54 16.88 -8.01 12.38
CA VAL A 54 15.47 -8.33 12.61
C VAL A 54 14.59 -7.09 12.49
N LEU A 55 15.00 -5.96 13.09
CA LEU A 55 14.18 -4.74 13.17
C LEU A 55 13.97 -4.08 11.80
N ILE A 56 14.99 -4.07 10.93
CA ILE A 56 14.90 -3.43 9.61
C ILE A 56 13.85 -4.14 8.73
N PRO A 57 13.90 -5.47 8.52
CA PRO A 57 12.86 -6.17 7.76
C PRO A 57 11.49 -6.16 8.45
N LEU A 58 11.46 -6.21 9.78
CA LEU A 58 10.21 -6.17 10.53
C LEU A 58 9.43 -4.87 10.28
N ARG A 59 10.13 -3.73 10.24
CA ARG A 59 9.52 -2.43 9.91
C ARG A 59 8.83 -2.47 8.55
N GLN A 60 9.51 -3.00 7.54
CA GLN A 60 8.95 -3.11 6.18
C GLN A 60 7.68 -3.98 6.17
N LYS A 61 7.69 -5.10 6.90
CA LYS A 61 6.51 -5.98 7.01
C LYS A 61 5.31 -5.32 7.69
N ILE A 62 5.55 -4.47 8.69
CA ILE A 62 4.49 -3.71 9.35
C ILE A 62 3.90 -2.68 8.40
N GLU A 63 4.74 -1.92 7.69
CA GLU A 63 4.30 -0.91 6.71
C GLU A 63 3.49 -1.55 5.57
N GLU A 64 3.96 -2.69 5.03
CA GLU A 64 3.26 -3.46 4.01
C GLU A 64 1.86 -3.88 4.46
N LYS A 65 1.74 -4.43 5.67
CA LYS A 65 0.46 -4.87 6.23
C LYS A 65 -0.49 -3.70 6.51
N GLN A 66 0.03 -2.55 6.97
CA GLN A 66 -0.77 -1.34 7.15
C GLN A 66 -1.31 -0.81 5.82
N LYS A 67 -0.48 -0.83 4.76
CA LYS A 67 -0.90 -0.44 3.41
C LYS A 67 -2.00 -1.36 2.88
N GLN A 68 -1.85 -2.67 3.05
CA GLN A 68 -2.88 -3.66 2.66
C GLN A 68 -4.20 -3.41 3.40
N ALA A 69 -4.16 -3.20 4.72
CA ALA A 69 -5.36 -2.88 5.50
C ALA A 69 -6.06 -1.61 5.01
N LYS A 70 -5.30 -0.57 4.65
CA LYS A 70 -5.83 0.68 4.10
C LYS A 70 -6.44 0.48 2.70
N MET A 71 -5.83 -0.33 1.84
CA MET A 71 -6.36 -0.64 0.51
C MET A 71 -7.63 -1.49 0.59
N MET A 72 -7.71 -2.46 1.51
CA MET A 72 -8.93 -3.25 1.75
C MET A 72 -10.07 -2.37 2.27
N SER A 73 -9.77 -1.42 3.16
CA SER A 73 -10.75 -0.43 3.64
C SER A 73 -11.15 0.61 2.59
N ALA A 74 -10.29 0.92 1.61
CA ALA A 74 -10.63 1.83 0.51
C ALA A 74 -11.44 1.14 -0.60
N THR A 75 -11.16 -0.14 -0.86
CA THR A 75 -11.86 -0.96 -1.86
C THR A 75 -13.33 -1.14 -1.49
N SER A 76 -13.65 -1.28 -0.19
CA SER A 76 -15.05 -1.38 0.27
C SER A 76 -15.88 -0.12 0.00
N TYR A 77 -15.27 1.05 -0.23
CA TYR A 77 -15.99 2.28 -0.64
C TYR A 77 -16.05 2.46 -2.16
N GLN A 78 -15.18 1.80 -2.93
CA GLN A 78 -15.19 1.87 -4.39
C GLN A 78 -16.13 0.82 -5.02
N ASP A 79 -16.35 -0.31 -4.37
CA ASP A 79 -17.27 -1.36 -4.85
C ASP A 79 -18.74 -0.89 -4.88
N LEU A 80 -19.16 -0.08 -3.90
CA LEU A 80 -20.47 0.60 -3.89
C LEU A 80 -20.58 1.67 -4.99
N GLY A 81 -19.48 2.37 -5.29
CA GLY A 81 -19.45 3.40 -6.35
C GLY A 81 -19.48 2.83 -7.77
N MET A 82 -18.83 1.68 -8.00
CA MET A 82 -18.80 1.05 -9.32
C MET A 82 -20.14 0.41 -9.69
N ARG A 83 -20.89 -0.10 -8.70
CA ARG A 83 -22.23 -0.66 -8.91
C ARG A 83 -23.25 0.41 -9.32
N SER A 84 -23.11 1.63 -8.80
CA SER A 84 -23.95 2.78 -9.18
C SER A 84 -23.67 3.29 -10.60
N ILE A 85 -22.42 3.25 -11.08
CA ILE A 85 -22.04 3.72 -12.42
C ILE A 85 -22.58 2.78 -13.53
N LEU A 86 -22.66 1.48 -13.24
CA LEU A 86 -23.20 0.50 -14.19
C LEU A 86 -24.74 0.57 -14.32
N GLU A 87 -25.45 1.01 -13.27
CA GLU A 87 -26.90 1.19 -13.33
C GLU A 87 -27.30 2.48 -14.08
N GLU A 88 -26.48 3.53 -14.04
CA GLU A 88 -26.77 4.81 -14.71
C GLU A 88 -26.44 4.79 -16.23
N SER A 89 -25.58 3.85 -16.69
CA SER A 89 -25.25 3.70 -18.12
C SER A 89 -26.27 2.92 -18.96
N ASN A 90 -27.32 2.36 -18.36
CA ASN A 90 -28.24 1.46 -19.05
C ASN A 90 -29.52 2.12 -19.63
N TYR A 91 -29.59 3.46 -19.68
CA TYR A 91 -30.82 4.18 -20.07
C TYR A 91 -30.79 4.92 -21.41
N LEU A 92 -29.74 4.77 -22.25
CA LEU A 92 -29.65 5.49 -23.52
C LEU A 92 -29.15 4.64 -24.71
N ASP A 93 -29.38 3.33 -24.74
CA ASP A 93 -29.07 2.54 -25.95
C ASP A 93 -30.27 1.72 -26.40
N THR A 94 -31.14 2.37 -27.18
CA THR A 94 -32.25 1.73 -27.89
C THR A 94 -31.93 1.68 -29.39
N GLY A 95 -31.74 0.45 -29.89
CA GLY A 95 -31.62 0.10 -31.32
C GLY A 95 -30.19 0.25 -31.83
N TYR A 96 -29.55 -0.73 -32.47
CA TYR A 96 -30.07 -1.65 -33.46
C TYR A 96 -29.28 -2.96 -33.48
N THR A 97 -29.96 -3.99 -33.96
CA THR A 97 -29.56 -5.38 -34.12
C THR A 97 -28.27 -5.59 -34.90
N SER A 98 -27.44 -6.55 -34.49
CA SER A 98 -27.04 -7.66 -35.37
C SER A 98 -26.36 -8.79 -34.61
N LYS A 99 -26.77 -9.99 -34.96
CA LYS A 99 -26.40 -11.28 -34.39
C LYS A 99 -25.04 -11.73 -34.92
N SER A 100 -24.22 -12.35 -34.08
CA SER A 100 -23.55 -13.62 -34.43
C SER A 100 -22.90 -14.24 -33.19
N LYS A 101 -23.28 -15.48 -32.92
CA LYS A 101 -22.78 -16.41 -31.91
C LYS A 101 -21.98 -17.52 -32.66
N PRO A 102 -21.43 -18.55 -32.00
CA PRO A 102 -20.02 -18.70 -31.62
C PRO A 102 -19.29 -19.86 -32.35
N ASN A 103 -18.09 -20.22 -31.85
CA ASN A 103 -17.32 -21.47 -31.97
C ASN A 103 -16.23 -21.60 -33.04
N SER A 104 -15.01 -21.94 -32.57
CA SER A 104 -14.20 -23.14 -32.91
C SER A 104 -12.75 -22.90 -32.44
N THR A 105 -12.20 -23.58 -31.45
CA THR A 105 -11.62 -24.95 -31.44
C THR A 105 -10.51 -25.17 -32.46
N GLY A 106 -9.29 -25.47 -31.98
CA GLY A 106 -8.08 -25.88 -32.74
C GLY A 106 -6.84 -25.14 -32.23
N ALA A 107 -6.04 -25.65 -31.28
CA ALA A 107 -5.10 -26.79 -31.35
C ALA A 107 -4.05 -26.67 -32.47
N TYR A 108 -2.79 -26.94 -32.10
CA TYR A 108 -1.58 -27.35 -32.86
C TYR A 108 -0.34 -26.52 -32.44
N THR A 109 0.45 -27.05 -31.48
CA THR A 109 1.81 -27.65 -31.63
C THR A 109 2.92 -26.66 -31.99
N LYS A 110 3.98 -26.55 -31.17
CA LYS A 110 5.35 -27.01 -31.53
C LYS A 110 6.39 -26.81 -30.40
N ASP A 111 6.94 -27.94 -29.96
CA ASP A 111 8.33 -28.30 -29.62
C ASP A 111 9.15 -27.64 -28.46
N SER A 112 9.56 -28.54 -27.54
CA SER A 112 10.68 -28.54 -26.56
C SER A 112 12.08 -28.55 -27.23
N PRO A 113 13.28 -28.62 -26.57
CA PRO A 113 13.68 -29.10 -25.22
C PRO A 113 14.62 -28.11 -24.45
N GLY A 114 14.94 -28.22 -23.15
CA GLY A 114 15.23 -29.37 -22.30
C GLY A 114 16.74 -29.64 -22.27
N SER A 115 17.48 -29.15 -21.27
CA SER A 115 18.77 -29.75 -20.87
C SER A 115 19.14 -29.44 -19.42
N GLU A 116 19.49 -30.51 -18.70
CA GLU A 116 19.74 -30.59 -17.27
C GLU A 116 21.25 -30.47 -16.90
N ARG A 117 21.50 -30.41 -15.57
CA ARG A 117 22.74 -30.77 -14.84
C ARG A 117 23.94 -29.81 -15.01
N GLY A 118 24.73 -29.43 -14.01
CA GLY A 118 24.98 -29.87 -12.64
C GLY A 118 26.50 -29.82 -12.36
N ILE A 119 26.88 -29.49 -11.11
CA ILE A 119 28.20 -29.69 -10.44
C ILE A 119 29.20 -28.49 -10.33
N LYS A 120 29.22 -27.93 -9.10
CA LYS A 120 30.33 -27.55 -8.17
C LYS A 120 31.67 -26.98 -8.68
N GLY A 121 32.05 -25.84 -8.10
CA GLY A 121 33.45 -25.38 -8.00
C GLY A 121 33.64 -24.07 -7.22
N GLN A 122 34.20 -24.19 -6.01
CA GLN A 122 35.13 -23.26 -5.32
C GLN A 122 34.71 -21.83 -4.89
N GLN A 123 34.82 -21.64 -3.57
CA GLN A 123 35.25 -20.47 -2.79
C GLN A 123 35.44 -19.13 -3.55
N ASN A 124 34.65 -18.11 -3.17
CA ASN A 124 35.13 -16.73 -3.15
C ASN A 124 34.26 -15.86 -2.22
N TYR A 125 34.91 -14.92 -1.54
CA TYR A 125 34.41 -13.94 -0.57
C TYR A 125 32.98 -13.39 -0.82
N PRO A 126 32.17 -13.09 0.23
CA PRO A 126 30.87 -12.45 0.03
C PRO A 126 31.07 -11.05 -0.55
N MET A 127 30.66 -10.89 -1.80
CA MET A 127 30.58 -9.64 -2.57
C MET A 127 29.85 -8.54 -1.80
N PRO A 128 30.50 -7.40 -1.48
CA PRO A 128 29.85 -6.21 -0.93
C PRO A 128 28.94 -5.48 -1.95
N LEU A 129 29.17 -5.68 -3.26
CA LEU A 129 28.52 -4.89 -4.30
C LEU A 129 27.03 -5.20 -4.53
N GLN A 130 26.55 -6.41 -4.21
CA GLN A 130 25.14 -6.78 -4.44
C GLN A 130 24.22 -6.04 -3.46
N THR A 131 24.66 -5.85 -2.22
CA THR A 131 23.98 -5.05 -1.20
C THR A 131 23.93 -3.58 -1.56
N ASP A 132 25.00 -3.03 -2.14
CA ASP A 132 25.05 -1.63 -2.61
C ASP A 132 24.12 -1.40 -3.80
N ALA A 133 24.01 -2.37 -4.72
CA ALA A 133 23.08 -2.28 -5.85
C ALA A 133 21.61 -2.30 -5.40
N ASN A 134 21.26 -3.19 -4.46
CA ASN A 134 19.93 -3.25 -3.89
C ASN A 134 19.58 -1.98 -3.08
N LEU A 135 20.54 -1.44 -2.32
CA LEU A 135 20.37 -0.19 -1.58
C LEU A 135 20.15 0.98 -2.54
N ARG A 136 20.94 1.08 -3.61
CA ARG A 136 20.79 2.10 -4.65
C ARG A 136 19.44 2.03 -5.36
N LEU A 137 18.98 0.82 -5.70
CA LEU A 137 17.68 0.63 -6.31
C LEU A 137 16.57 1.11 -5.38
N HIS A 138 16.63 0.74 -4.10
CA HIS A 138 15.63 1.19 -3.13
C HIS A 138 15.64 2.71 -2.95
N LEU A 139 16.81 3.33 -2.92
CA LEU A 139 16.93 4.79 -2.85
C LEU A 139 16.30 5.47 -4.08
N ALA A 140 16.55 4.95 -5.28
CA ALA A 140 15.97 5.46 -6.51
C ALA A 140 14.43 5.33 -6.53
N GLU A 141 13.89 4.20 -6.07
CA GLU A 141 12.44 4.00 -5.92
C GLU A 141 11.83 5.02 -4.94
N ARG A 142 12.50 5.30 -3.83
CA ARG A 142 12.05 6.30 -2.85
C ARG A 142 12.11 7.71 -3.42
N GLU A 143 13.14 8.05 -4.17
CA GLU A 143 13.28 9.34 -4.84
C GLU A 143 12.19 9.55 -5.90
N GLN A 144 11.88 8.52 -6.69
CA GLN A 144 10.78 8.58 -7.65
C GLN A 144 9.42 8.76 -6.97
N ALA A 145 9.18 8.04 -5.86
CA ALA A 145 7.94 8.21 -5.08
C ALA A 145 7.83 9.61 -4.45
N LEU A 146 8.96 10.21 -4.06
CA LEU A 146 9.01 11.58 -3.57
C LEU A 146 8.59 12.57 -4.66
N LEU A 147 9.15 12.44 -5.87
CA LEU A 147 8.81 13.29 -7.01
C LEU A 147 7.32 13.17 -7.37
N ALA A 148 6.79 11.95 -7.49
CA ALA A 148 5.37 11.74 -7.80
C ALA A 148 4.44 12.32 -6.71
N SER A 149 4.84 12.24 -5.44
CA SER A 149 4.12 12.87 -4.33
C SER A 149 4.14 14.40 -4.45
N GLN A 150 5.29 15.00 -4.79
CA GLN A 150 5.42 16.45 -5.01
C GLN A 150 4.55 16.93 -6.18
N GLU A 151 4.51 16.21 -7.29
CA GLU A 151 3.63 16.49 -8.43
C GLU A 151 2.16 16.44 -8.02
N THR A 152 1.77 15.40 -7.27
CA THR A 152 0.40 15.26 -6.75
C THR A 152 0.04 16.43 -5.85
N ILE A 153 0.94 16.85 -4.97
CA ILE A 153 0.74 18.02 -4.10
C ILE A 153 0.56 19.29 -4.92
N GLN A 154 1.35 19.52 -5.97
CA GLN A 154 1.15 20.67 -6.85
C GLN A 154 -0.22 20.66 -7.52
N ILE A 155 -0.65 19.51 -8.05
CA ILE A 155 -1.98 19.37 -8.66
C ILE A 155 -3.08 19.67 -7.65
N LEU A 156 -2.96 19.15 -6.42
CA LEU A 156 -3.92 19.43 -5.36
C LEU A 156 -3.93 20.91 -4.98
N GLN A 157 -2.77 21.56 -4.87
CA GLN A 157 -2.68 23.00 -4.60
C GLN A 157 -3.37 23.83 -5.70
N MET A 158 -3.17 23.48 -6.98
CA MET A 158 -3.85 24.13 -8.10
C MET A 158 -5.38 23.93 -8.02
N LYS A 159 -5.83 22.72 -7.68
CA LYS A 159 -7.26 22.43 -7.49
C LYS A 159 -7.86 23.24 -6.34
N ILE A 160 -7.18 23.33 -5.20
CA ILE A 160 -7.62 24.13 -4.04
C ILE A 160 -7.79 25.60 -4.46
N ARG A 161 -6.77 26.20 -5.10
CA ARG A 161 -6.85 27.59 -5.59
C ARG A 161 -8.01 27.81 -6.56
N ARG A 162 -8.28 26.86 -7.45
CA ARG A 162 -9.42 26.94 -8.39
C ARG A 162 -10.75 26.87 -7.65
N LEU A 163 -10.88 25.99 -6.67
CA LEU A 163 -12.09 25.87 -5.86
C LEU A 163 -12.32 27.13 -5.03
N ASP A 164 -11.28 27.68 -4.40
CA ASP A 164 -11.37 28.94 -3.64
C ASP A 164 -11.85 30.08 -4.53
N HIS A 165 -11.32 30.19 -5.75
CA HIS A 165 -11.78 31.18 -6.72
C HIS A 165 -13.26 31.00 -7.10
N LEU A 166 -13.70 29.77 -7.35
CA LEU A 166 -15.11 29.49 -7.67
C LEU A 166 -16.04 29.78 -6.49
N LEU A 167 -15.61 29.46 -5.27
CA LEU A 167 -16.34 29.76 -4.05
C LEU A 167 -16.48 31.28 -3.87
N HIS A 168 -15.39 32.02 -4.07
CA HIS A 168 -15.41 33.49 -4.05
C HIS A 168 -16.42 34.07 -5.06
N LEU A 169 -16.40 33.60 -6.32
CA LEU A 169 -17.36 34.04 -7.33
C LEU A 169 -18.81 33.72 -6.96
N LYS A 170 -19.05 32.53 -6.38
CA LYS A 170 -20.38 32.14 -5.89
C LYS A 170 -20.85 33.08 -4.76
N ASN A 171 -19.98 33.42 -3.81
CA ASN A 171 -20.31 34.36 -2.73
C ASN A 171 -20.67 35.74 -3.28
N VAL A 172 -19.86 36.28 -4.20
CA VAL A 172 -20.15 37.57 -4.85
C VAL A 172 -21.52 37.55 -5.55
N ARG A 173 -21.84 36.44 -6.23
CA ARG A 173 -23.13 36.28 -6.90
C ARG A 173 -24.29 36.17 -5.91
N ILE A 174 -24.11 35.45 -4.80
CA ILE A 174 -25.09 35.36 -3.72
C ILE A 174 -25.36 36.75 -3.14
N ASP A 175 -24.33 37.55 -2.88
CA ASP A 175 -24.47 38.91 -2.34
C ASP A 175 -25.20 39.86 -3.30
N ASP A 176 -24.90 39.79 -4.60
CA ASP A 176 -25.62 40.54 -5.64
C ASP A 176 -27.11 40.15 -5.68
N LEU A 177 -27.42 38.85 -5.70
CA LEU A 177 -28.80 38.38 -5.72
C LEU A 177 -29.55 38.72 -4.43
N THR A 178 -28.89 38.61 -3.27
CA THR A 178 -29.45 38.96 -1.96
C THR A 178 -29.81 40.44 -1.89
N ARG A 179 -28.93 41.31 -2.39
CA ARG A 179 -29.21 42.75 -2.50
C ARG A 179 -30.40 43.04 -3.41
N ARG A 180 -30.48 42.38 -4.58
CA ARG A 180 -31.62 42.53 -5.50
C ARG A 180 -32.93 42.06 -4.90
N LEU A 181 -32.91 40.95 -4.15
CA LEU A 181 -34.09 40.46 -3.43
C LEU A 181 -34.55 41.46 -2.38
N GLN A 182 -33.65 41.98 -1.55
CA GLN A 182 -33.98 43.01 -0.54
C GLN A 182 -34.55 44.29 -1.18
N GLN A 183 -34.04 44.71 -2.33
CA GLN A 183 -34.55 45.86 -3.09
C GLN A 183 -35.90 45.59 -3.77
N ALA A 184 -36.21 44.33 -4.09
CA ALA A 184 -37.49 43.91 -4.66
C ALA A 184 -38.58 43.66 -3.61
N ASP A 185 -38.21 43.50 -2.33
CA ASP A 185 -39.12 43.27 -1.20
C ASP A 185 -39.60 44.51 -0.37
N PRO A 186 -39.56 45.80 -0.83
CA PRO A 186 -40.02 46.91 -0.01
C PRO A 186 -41.56 47.09 0.01
N LYS A 187 -42.37 46.13 -0.47
CA LYS A 187 -43.84 46.28 -0.59
C LYS A 187 -44.68 45.14 0.00
N ARG A 188 -44.27 44.60 1.15
CA ARG A 188 -45.16 43.79 2.02
C ARG A 188 -45.18 44.34 3.46
N LYS A 189 -45.64 45.58 3.60
CA LYS A 189 -46.29 46.10 4.82
C LYS A 189 -47.42 47.01 4.38
#